data_AF-A0A0G1I5D9-F1
#
_entry.id   AF-A0A0G1I5D9-F1
#
_cell.length_a   1.000
_cell.length_b   1.000
_cell.length_c   1.000
_cell.angle_alpha   90.00
_cell.angle_beta   90.00
_cell.angle_gamma   90.00
#
_symmetry.space_group_name_H-M   'P 1'
#
loop_
_entity.id
_entity.type
_entity.pdbx_description
1 polymer ?
#
loop_
_entity_poly.entity_id
_entity_poly.type
_entity_poly.pdbx_seq_one_letter_code
_entity_poly.pdbx_strand_id
1 'polypeptide(L)'
;MARTDFQQAQAVLQNAKHILLTFPASKAHLAIGSVLALAATFDGLNKRVDIVAADFALPGNFKFLPQAKRIVSHVAGLRKFIISLNLAKTQLKDLSYGLENEKLNIFLTPEHGSFSAHDLTTQTSDFNYDLIITVDTPDLNSLGNLFHDNTEFFYQTTIINIDSAPNNEHFGQVNLVNFNLASTAETIMEFIEQIHPESLTPDVATSLYAALTVASKSFTSPQVTPLTLDKASRLVTMGARREEVVTHLFRTKKLPLLKLWGRVLARLKSDGSRKLVWSLLTPDDFIKAGAEEADLPGVVDELITGAVEAKTVVIIYERSPGTTLVYLHAGSGRRADELLKPFAPQGDQHTSRATITNCSVIEAEKKIIDHLRAAIPPLEQ
;
A
#
# COMPACT_ATOMS: atom_id res chain seq x y z
N MET A 1 11.71 4.62 35.51
CA MET A 1 12.20 4.88 34.14
C MET A 1 11.01 4.80 33.20
N ALA A 2 10.89 5.72 32.25
CA ALA A 2 9.86 5.63 31.21
C ALA A 2 10.11 4.37 30.35
N ARG A 3 9.03 3.68 29.95
CA ARG A 3 9.12 2.51 29.05
C ARG A 3 9.56 2.96 27.66
N THR A 4 10.42 2.19 26.99
CA THR A 4 10.73 2.40 25.57
C THR A 4 9.48 2.18 24.71
N ASP A 5 9.44 2.71 23.49
CA ASP A 5 8.27 2.55 22.61
C ASP A 5 7.97 1.07 22.33
N PHE A 6 9.00 0.23 22.19
CA PHE A 6 8.86 -1.22 22.11
C PHE A 6 8.20 -1.84 23.35
N GLN A 7 8.59 -1.41 24.56
CA GLN A 7 7.98 -1.87 25.81
C GLN A 7 6.52 -1.40 25.94
N GLN A 8 6.20 -0.21 25.43
CA GLN A 8 4.82 0.27 25.37
C GLN A 8 3.98 -0.56 24.38
N ALA A 9 4.50 -0.80 23.17
CA ALA A 9 3.86 -1.64 22.16
C ALA A 9 3.61 -3.06 22.68
N GLN A 10 4.60 -3.66 23.35
CA GLN A 10 4.46 -4.99 23.96
C GLN A 10 3.37 -5.01 25.04
N ALA A 11 3.31 -3.98 25.90
CA ALA A 11 2.30 -3.90 26.94
C ALA A 11 0.87 -3.76 26.39
N VAL A 12 0.69 -2.99 25.31
CA VAL A 12 -0.60 -2.89 24.63
C VAL A 12 -0.97 -4.22 23.98
N LEU A 13 -0.03 -4.85 23.26
CA LEU A 13 -0.24 -6.13 22.57
C LEU A 13 -0.62 -7.28 23.54
N GLN A 14 -0.03 -7.30 24.74
CA GLN A 14 -0.34 -8.33 25.74
C GLN A 14 -1.84 -8.40 26.06
N ASN A 15 -2.49 -7.24 26.19
CA ASN A 15 -3.91 -7.13 26.55
C ASN A 15 -4.86 -7.28 25.35
N ALA A 16 -4.40 -6.98 24.13
CA ALA A 16 -5.21 -7.10 22.93
C ALA A 16 -5.54 -8.57 22.63
N LYS A 17 -6.78 -8.86 22.21
CA LYS A 17 -7.22 -10.19 21.77
C LYS A 17 -7.58 -10.21 20.30
N HIS A 18 -8.25 -9.15 19.84
CA HIS A 18 -8.64 -8.98 18.45
C HIS A 18 -7.96 -7.72 17.87
N ILE A 19 -7.08 -7.94 16.90
CA ILE A 19 -6.20 -6.93 16.32
C ILE A 19 -6.59 -6.67 14.86
N LEU A 20 -6.72 -5.40 14.50
CA LEU A 20 -6.82 -4.97 13.12
C LEU A 20 -5.43 -4.55 12.62
N LEU A 21 -4.92 -5.21 11.58
CA LEU A 21 -3.77 -4.71 10.81
C LEU A 21 -4.28 -3.93 9.61
N THR A 22 -3.74 -2.73 9.39
CA THR A 22 -4.16 -1.88 8.27
C THR A 22 -3.00 -1.08 7.67
N PHE A 23 -3.16 -0.71 6.41
CA PHE A 23 -2.20 0.07 5.63
C PHE A 23 -2.90 0.76 4.45
N PRO A 24 -2.34 1.84 3.87
CA PRO A 24 -2.93 2.52 2.72
C PRO A 24 -2.68 1.72 1.43
N ALA A 25 -3.71 1.56 0.60
CA ALA A 25 -3.58 0.84 -0.69
C ALA A 25 -2.52 1.45 -1.62
N SER A 26 -2.32 2.78 -1.55
CA SER A 26 -1.28 3.49 -2.32
C SER A 26 0.15 3.04 -1.96
N LYS A 27 0.39 2.55 -0.74
CA LYS A 27 1.68 2.01 -0.28
C LYS A 27 1.65 0.49 -0.08
N ALA A 28 0.68 -0.21 -0.65
CA ALA A 28 0.52 -1.65 -0.48
C ALA A 28 1.79 -2.46 -0.77
N HIS A 29 2.55 -2.07 -1.79
CA HIS A 29 3.80 -2.73 -2.19
C HIS A 29 4.85 -2.77 -1.06
N LEU A 30 4.84 -1.80 -0.13
CA LEU A 30 5.71 -1.76 1.04
C LEU A 30 5.12 -2.58 2.21
N ALA A 31 3.82 -2.45 2.44
CA ALA A 31 3.17 -2.95 3.64
C ALA A 31 2.85 -4.46 3.61
N ILE A 32 2.54 -5.05 2.45
CA ILE A 32 2.01 -6.43 2.35
C ILE A 32 2.87 -7.44 3.12
N GLY A 33 4.20 -7.44 2.88
CA GLY A 33 5.09 -8.40 3.55
C GLY A 33 5.15 -8.19 5.07
N SER A 34 5.16 -6.93 5.49
CA SER A 34 5.17 -6.51 6.90
C SER A 34 3.90 -6.93 7.65
N VAL A 35 2.71 -6.70 7.09
CA VAL A 35 1.44 -7.07 7.74
C VAL A 35 1.22 -8.58 7.76
N LEU A 36 1.65 -9.31 6.73
CA LEU A 36 1.56 -10.77 6.71
C LEU A 36 2.49 -11.39 7.78
N ALA A 37 3.68 -10.84 7.95
CA ALA A 37 4.60 -11.26 9.01
C ALA A 37 4.03 -11.01 10.42
N LEU A 38 3.43 -9.85 10.65
CA LEU A 38 2.74 -9.53 11.91
C LEU A 38 1.54 -10.46 12.15
N ALA A 39 0.71 -10.68 11.13
CA ALA A 39 -0.46 -11.54 11.25
C ALA A 39 -0.08 -12.97 11.64
N ALA A 40 0.89 -13.56 10.94
CA ALA A 40 1.39 -14.90 11.26
C ALA A 40 2.07 -14.96 12.65
N THR A 41 2.76 -13.90 13.06
CA THR A 41 3.30 -13.81 14.43
C THR A 41 2.19 -13.82 15.48
N PHE A 42 1.16 -13.00 15.28
CA PHE A 42 0.06 -12.86 16.21
C PHE A 42 -0.85 -14.09 16.24
N ASP A 43 -0.99 -14.82 15.13
CA ASP A 43 -1.62 -16.14 15.12
C ASP A 43 -0.87 -17.11 16.06
N GLY A 44 0.48 -17.10 16.01
CA GLY A 44 1.32 -17.89 16.93
C GLY A 44 1.15 -17.51 18.42
N LEU A 45 0.76 -16.26 18.69
CA LEU A 45 0.40 -15.76 20.01
C LEU A 45 -1.08 -16.01 20.38
N ASN A 46 -1.81 -16.80 19.59
CA ASN A 46 -3.24 -17.07 19.75
C ASN A 46 -4.12 -15.81 19.78
N LYS A 47 -3.74 -14.77 19.03
CA LYS A 47 -4.55 -13.56 18.84
C LYS A 47 -5.43 -13.71 17.60
N ARG A 48 -6.62 -13.10 17.61
CA ARG A 48 -7.45 -12.97 16.41
C ARG A 48 -6.98 -11.77 15.62
N VAL A 49 -6.67 -11.96 14.34
CA VAL A 49 -6.15 -10.87 13.49
C VAL A 49 -6.88 -10.81 12.17
N ASP A 50 -7.35 -9.62 11.83
CA ASP A 50 -7.86 -9.29 10.51
C ASP A 50 -6.92 -8.28 9.84
N ILE A 51 -6.75 -8.41 8.51
CA ILE A 51 -5.91 -7.50 7.73
C ILE A 51 -6.80 -6.80 6.72
N VAL A 52 -6.92 -5.47 6.81
CA VAL A 52 -7.80 -4.69 5.95
C VAL A 52 -7.06 -3.50 5.36
N ALA A 53 -7.25 -3.28 4.07
CA ALA A 53 -6.82 -2.06 3.39
C ALA A 53 -7.95 -1.61 2.44
N ALA A 54 -8.47 -0.39 2.62
CA ALA A 54 -9.54 0.12 1.75
C ALA A 54 -9.10 0.14 0.28
N ASP A 55 -10.03 -0.18 -0.62
CA ASP A 55 -9.80 -0.19 -2.08
C ASP A 55 -8.63 -1.08 -2.54
N PHE A 56 -8.24 -2.04 -1.70
CA PHE A 56 -7.13 -2.93 -1.98
C PHE A 56 -7.49 -4.05 -2.97
N ALA A 57 -6.60 -4.24 -3.93
CA ALA A 57 -6.56 -5.44 -4.77
C ALA A 57 -5.16 -6.06 -4.69
N LEU A 58 -5.09 -7.35 -4.32
CA LEU A 58 -3.81 -8.05 -4.19
C LEU A 58 -3.05 -8.09 -5.52
N PRO A 59 -1.87 -7.44 -5.62
CA PRO A 59 -1.10 -7.44 -6.85
C PRO A 59 -0.61 -8.85 -7.18
N GLY A 60 -0.64 -9.20 -8.48
CA GLY A 60 -0.31 -10.55 -8.94
C GLY A 60 1.08 -11.04 -8.52
N ASN A 61 2.05 -10.13 -8.51
CA ASN A 61 3.43 -10.38 -8.09
C ASN A 61 3.61 -10.59 -6.57
N PHE A 62 2.59 -10.33 -5.73
CA PHE A 62 2.63 -10.62 -4.30
C PHE A 62 1.84 -11.89 -3.91
N LYS A 63 1.16 -12.54 -4.87
CA LYS A 63 0.34 -13.74 -4.60
C LYS A 63 1.12 -14.94 -4.07
N PHE A 64 2.43 -14.97 -4.29
CA PHE A 64 3.33 -16.03 -3.81
C PHE A 64 3.58 -15.95 -2.30
N LEU A 65 3.33 -14.79 -1.67
CA LEU A 65 3.58 -14.63 -0.24
C LEU A 65 2.63 -15.49 0.60
N PRO A 66 3.12 -16.07 1.71
CA PRO A 66 2.30 -16.82 2.65
C PRO A 66 1.10 -16.00 3.12
N GLN A 67 -0.08 -16.62 3.09
CA GLN A 67 -1.34 -16.00 3.53
C GLN A 67 -1.73 -14.68 2.81
N ALA A 68 -1.17 -14.35 1.64
CA ALA A 68 -1.46 -13.09 0.94
C ALA A 68 -2.96 -12.83 0.68
N LYS A 69 -3.76 -13.89 0.54
CA LYS A 69 -5.22 -13.82 0.34
C LYS A 69 -6.02 -13.41 1.59
N ARG A 70 -5.38 -13.30 2.75
CA ARG A 70 -6.01 -12.88 4.02
C ARG A 70 -6.33 -11.39 4.06
N ILE A 71 -5.65 -10.60 3.22
CA ILE A 71 -5.89 -9.16 3.11
C ILE A 71 -7.20 -8.94 2.37
N VAL A 72 -8.15 -8.28 3.02
CA VAL A 72 -9.46 -7.94 2.46
C VAL A 72 -9.62 -6.44 2.30
N SER A 73 -10.56 -6.02 1.44
CA SER A 73 -10.79 -4.60 1.11
C SER A 73 -11.75 -3.87 2.05
N HIS A 74 -12.43 -4.59 2.94
CA HIS A 74 -13.43 -4.01 3.84
C HIS A 74 -13.38 -4.66 5.24
N VAL A 75 -13.65 -3.87 6.29
CA VAL A 75 -13.83 -4.43 7.64
C VAL A 75 -15.26 -4.93 7.77
N ALA A 76 -15.43 -6.23 8.01
CA ALA A 76 -16.74 -6.77 8.34
C ALA A 76 -17.00 -6.65 9.85
N GLY A 77 -18.16 -6.10 10.23
CA GLY A 77 -18.66 -6.15 11.60
C GLY A 77 -17.76 -5.45 12.63
N LEU A 78 -17.58 -4.14 12.52
CA LEU A 78 -16.86 -3.35 13.54
C LEU A 78 -17.56 -3.36 14.90
N ARG A 79 -18.89 -3.30 14.90
CA ARG A 79 -19.74 -3.41 16.09
C ARG A 79 -20.89 -4.38 15.80
N LYS A 80 -21.49 -4.94 16.84
CA LYS A 80 -22.71 -5.73 16.77
C LYS A 80 -23.90 -4.84 17.11
N PHE A 81 -24.96 -4.91 16.32
CA PHE A 81 -26.27 -4.39 16.73
C PHE A 81 -26.96 -5.48 17.57
N ILE A 82 -27.22 -5.18 18.84
CA ILE A 82 -27.76 -6.12 19.81
C ILE A 82 -29.23 -5.77 20.06
N ILE A 83 -30.10 -6.77 19.85
CA ILE A 83 -31.51 -6.73 20.23
C ILE A 83 -31.66 -7.64 21.46
N SER A 84 -32.15 -7.09 22.56
CA SER A 84 -32.32 -7.80 23.84
C SER A 84 -33.80 -7.86 24.22
N LEU A 85 -34.26 -9.04 24.62
CA LEU A 85 -35.63 -9.31 25.03
C LEU A 85 -35.69 -9.64 26.52
N ASN A 86 -36.54 -8.96 27.28
CA ASN A 86 -36.73 -9.22 28.70
C ASN A 86 -37.60 -10.46 28.92
N LEU A 87 -37.00 -11.50 29.50
CA LEU A 87 -37.65 -12.79 29.75
C LEU A 87 -38.15 -12.97 31.20
N ALA A 88 -38.09 -11.92 32.04
CA ALA A 88 -38.42 -12.05 33.46
C ALA A 88 -39.90 -12.40 33.72
N LYS A 89 -40.81 -11.97 32.83
CA LYS A 89 -42.26 -12.20 32.95
C LYS A 89 -42.80 -13.22 31.94
N THR A 90 -42.17 -13.33 30.78
CA THR A 90 -42.63 -14.14 29.65
C THR A 90 -41.47 -14.94 29.09
N GLN A 91 -41.58 -16.27 29.07
CA GLN A 91 -40.54 -17.15 28.52
C GLN A 91 -40.70 -17.33 27.02
N LEU A 92 -39.57 -17.42 26.32
CA LEU A 92 -39.51 -17.65 24.87
C LEU A 92 -39.56 -19.15 24.58
N LYS A 93 -40.54 -19.57 23.78
CA LYS A 93 -40.67 -20.95 23.31
C LYS A 93 -39.83 -21.21 22.07
N ASP A 94 -39.92 -20.31 21.10
CA ASP A 94 -39.29 -20.48 19.78
C ASP A 94 -38.89 -19.14 19.18
N LEU A 95 -37.80 -19.17 18.41
CA LEU A 95 -37.22 -18.03 17.69
C LEU A 95 -36.96 -18.42 16.23
N SER A 96 -37.60 -17.71 15.31
CA SER A 96 -37.34 -17.84 13.87
C SER A 96 -37.15 -16.47 13.23
N TYR A 97 -36.55 -16.44 12.04
CA TYR A 97 -36.37 -15.21 11.29
C TYR A 97 -36.59 -15.42 9.80
N GLY A 98 -36.98 -14.35 9.11
CA GLY A 98 -37.17 -14.31 7.66
C GLY A 98 -36.68 -13.01 7.07
N LEU A 99 -36.20 -13.05 5.83
CA LEU A 99 -35.82 -11.88 5.04
C LEU A 99 -36.93 -11.61 4.03
N GLU A 100 -37.71 -10.55 4.23
CA GLU A 100 -38.81 -10.16 3.33
C GLU A 100 -38.83 -8.64 3.16
N ASN A 101 -39.03 -8.16 1.92
CA ASN A 101 -39.09 -6.73 1.60
C ASN A 101 -37.90 -5.92 2.16
N GLU A 102 -36.69 -6.46 2.00
CA GLU A 102 -35.43 -5.87 2.50
C GLU A 102 -35.38 -5.69 4.03
N LYS A 103 -36.25 -6.38 4.78
CA LYS A 103 -36.28 -6.36 6.25
C LYS A 103 -35.93 -7.72 6.81
N LEU A 104 -35.16 -7.72 7.89
CA LEU A 104 -35.03 -8.86 8.79
C LEU A 104 -36.22 -8.87 9.74
N ASN A 105 -37.13 -9.81 9.56
CA ASN A 105 -38.24 -10.06 10.47
C ASN A 105 -37.82 -11.15 11.46
N ILE A 106 -37.88 -10.85 12.76
CA ILE A 106 -37.60 -11.80 13.83
C ILE A 106 -38.93 -12.16 14.50
N PHE A 107 -39.31 -13.43 14.45
CA PHE A 107 -40.55 -13.95 15.01
C PHE A 107 -40.26 -14.60 16.36
N LEU A 108 -40.87 -14.04 17.41
CA LEU A 108 -40.70 -14.46 18.79
C LEU A 108 -41.99 -15.14 19.27
N THR A 109 -41.94 -16.44 19.52
CA THR A 109 -43.11 -17.18 19.99
C THR A 109 -42.99 -17.41 21.50
N PRO A 110 -43.86 -16.81 22.35
CA PRO A 110 -43.83 -17.05 23.78
C PRO A 110 -44.41 -18.43 24.13
N GLU A 111 -44.02 -19.00 25.28
CA GLU A 111 -44.70 -20.18 25.82
C GLU A 111 -46.13 -19.84 26.28
N HIS A 112 -46.28 -18.71 26.97
CA HIS A 112 -47.55 -18.17 27.45
C HIS A 112 -47.53 -16.63 27.38
N GLY A 113 -48.68 -15.98 27.17
CA GLY A 113 -48.77 -14.52 27.11
C GLY A 113 -48.28 -13.92 25.78
N SER A 114 -47.75 -12.70 25.83
CA SER A 114 -47.26 -11.97 24.65
C SER A 114 -46.07 -11.07 25.02
N PHE A 115 -45.14 -10.90 24.08
CA PHE A 115 -44.12 -9.85 24.17
C PHE A 115 -44.67 -8.53 23.62
N SER A 116 -44.15 -7.42 24.12
CA SER A 116 -44.46 -6.06 23.68
C SER A 116 -43.18 -5.29 23.34
N ALA A 117 -43.31 -4.13 22.70
CA ALA A 117 -42.18 -3.27 22.40
C ALA A 117 -41.38 -2.83 23.65
N HIS A 118 -42.03 -2.77 24.82
CA HIS A 118 -41.37 -2.42 26.08
C HIS A 118 -40.46 -3.52 26.63
N ASP A 119 -40.65 -4.76 26.17
CA ASP A 119 -39.79 -5.89 26.54
C ASP A 119 -38.51 -5.94 25.70
N LEU A 120 -38.43 -5.11 24.65
CA LEU A 120 -37.34 -5.08 23.69
C LEU A 120 -36.47 -3.84 23.88
N THR A 121 -35.18 -4.05 24.00
CA THR A 121 -34.17 -2.98 23.98
C THR A 121 -33.18 -3.22 22.87
N THR A 122 -32.63 -2.12 22.34
CA THR A 122 -31.59 -2.17 21.32
C THR A 122 -30.36 -1.43 21.82
N GLN A 123 -29.19 -1.99 21.56
CA GLN A 123 -27.92 -1.35 21.87
C GLN A 123 -26.89 -1.72 20.79
N THR A 124 -25.83 -0.94 20.69
CA THR A 124 -24.68 -1.29 19.86
C THR A 124 -23.58 -1.77 20.79
N SER A 125 -22.88 -2.85 20.45
CA SER A 125 -21.72 -3.30 21.22
C SER A 125 -20.58 -2.30 21.10
N ASP A 126 -19.59 -2.44 21.98
CA ASP A 126 -18.26 -1.88 21.75
C ASP A 126 -17.67 -2.42 20.44
N PHE A 127 -16.61 -1.76 19.98
CA PHE A 127 -15.86 -2.23 18.82
C PHE A 127 -15.29 -3.63 19.08
N ASN A 128 -15.35 -4.49 18.06
CA ASN A 128 -14.85 -5.86 18.16
C ASN A 128 -13.32 -5.94 18.19
N TYR A 129 -12.62 -4.83 17.92
CA TYR A 129 -11.15 -4.75 17.92
C TYR A 129 -10.66 -3.96 19.11
N ASP A 130 -9.67 -4.52 19.79
CA ASP A 130 -9.07 -3.93 20.99
C ASP A 130 -7.78 -3.15 20.65
N LEU A 131 -7.23 -3.41 19.46
CA LEU A 131 -5.99 -2.81 18.96
C LEU A 131 -6.04 -2.66 17.44
N ILE A 132 -5.60 -1.50 16.95
CA ILE A 132 -5.28 -1.24 15.56
C ILE A 132 -3.76 -1.13 15.43
N ILE A 133 -3.17 -1.78 14.43
CA ILE A 133 -1.78 -1.55 14.04
C ILE A 133 -1.75 -1.04 12.61
N THR A 134 -1.24 0.18 12.43
CA THR A 134 -1.03 0.80 11.12
C THR A 134 0.41 0.55 10.66
N VAL A 135 0.57 0.14 9.40
CA VAL A 135 1.88 -0.16 8.79
C VAL A 135 2.08 0.69 7.55
N ASP A 136 3.27 1.30 7.41
CA ASP A 136 3.63 2.19 6.28
C ASP A 136 2.60 3.32 6.06
N THR A 137 2.03 3.83 7.16
CA THR A 137 0.92 4.80 7.16
C THR A 137 1.39 6.12 7.75
N PRO A 138 1.60 7.18 6.95
CA PRO A 138 2.15 8.44 7.44
C PRO A 138 1.13 9.25 8.26
N ASP A 139 -0.16 9.12 7.95
CA ASP A 139 -1.26 9.84 8.59
C ASP A 139 -2.56 9.01 8.49
N LEU A 140 -3.56 9.31 9.32
CA LEU A 140 -4.83 8.57 9.29
C LEU A 140 -5.62 8.78 8.00
N ASN A 141 -5.49 9.93 7.35
CA ASN A 141 -6.20 10.22 6.09
C ASN A 141 -5.72 9.31 4.94
N SER A 142 -4.46 8.88 4.97
CA SER A 142 -3.90 7.95 4.00
C SER A 142 -4.64 6.60 3.97
N LEU A 143 -5.33 6.21 5.06
CA LEU A 143 -6.14 4.99 5.11
C LEU A 143 -7.44 5.09 4.29
N GLY A 144 -7.78 6.27 3.77
CA GLY A 144 -8.95 6.49 2.91
C GLY A 144 -10.27 6.15 3.60
N ASN A 145 -11.18 5.52 2.85
CA ASN A 145 -12.54 5.21 3.31
C ASN A 145 -12.57 4.35 4.58
N LEU A 146 -11.53 3.53 4.81
CA LEU A 146 -11.43 2.77 6.06
C LEU A 146 -11.43 3.69 7.29
N PHE A 147 -10.73 4.82 7.23
CA PHE A 147 -10.71 5.81 8.32
C PHE A 147 -11.91 6.76 8.24
N HIS A 148 -12.24 7.28 7.05
CA HIS A 148 -13.30 8.27 6.89
C HIS A 148 -14.69 7.73 7.26
N ASP A 149 -14.99 6.47 6.92
CA ASP A 149 -16.28 5.85 7.26
C ASP A 149 -16.34 5.37 8.72
N ASN A 150 -15.18 5.30 9.41
CA ASN A 150 -15.06 4.70 10.74
C ASN A 150 -14.25 5.58 11.71
N THR A 151 -14.39 6.90 11.62
CA THR A 151 -13.54 7.84 12.39
C THR A 151 -13.65 7.63 13.91
N GLU A 152 -14.86 7.36 14.44
CA GLU A 152 -15.06 7.05 15.85
C GLU A 152 -14.25 5.82 16.31
N PHE A 153 -14.14 4.80 15.45
CA PHE A 153 -13.38 3.58 15.73
C PHE A 153 -11.90 3.87 15.94
N PHE A 154 -11.29 4.64 15.04
CA PHE A 154 -9.87 4.99 15.15
C PHE A 154 -9.57 5.89 16.35
N TYR A 155 -10.51 6.71 16.81
CA TYR A 155 -10.31 7.54 18.00
C TYR A 155 -10.57 6.81 19.32
N GLN A 156 -11.37 5.74 19.32
CA GLN A 156 -11.70 4.98 20.54
C GLN A 156 -10.83 3.73 20.74
N THR A 157 -10.27 3.16 19.66
CA THR A 157 -9.40 1.98 19.75
C THR A 157 -7.94 2.40 19.81
N THR A 158 -7.14 1.70 20.62
CA THR A 158 -5.70 1.97 20.72
C THR A 158 -5.02 1.66 19.40
N ILE A 159 -4.10 2.53 18.98
CA ILE A 159 -3.33 2.44 17.73
C ILE A 159 -1.83 2.30 18.06
N ILE A 160 -1.20 1.28 17.48
CA ILE A 160 0.26 1.21 17.29
C ILE A 160 0.56 1.59 15.85
N ASN A 161 1.33 2.66 15.65
CA ASN A 161 1.73 3.12 14.33
C ASN A 161 3.19 2.72 14.06
N ILE A 162 3.42 1.95 12.99
CA ILE A 162 4.75 1.49 12.58
C ILE A 162 5.03 1.98 11.15
N ASP A 163 6.03 2.85 11.01
CA ASP A 163 6.36 3.48 9.72
C ASP A 163 7.85 3.90 9.66
N SER A 164 8.34 4.15 8.46
CA SER A 164 9.67 4.72 8.21
C SER A 164 9.62 5.98 7.35
N ALA A 165 8.44 6.55 7.10
CA ALA A 165 8.29 7.77 6.33
C ALA A 165 8.73 9.02 7.14
N PRO A 166 9.53 9.94 6.55
CA PRO A 166 9.94 11.18 7.22
C PRO A 166 8.80 12.14 7.54
N ASN A 167 7.66 12.01 6.85
CA ASN A 167 6.49 12.87 7.00
C ASN A 167 5.39 12.24 7.88
N ASN A 168 5.70 11.22 8.68
CA ASN A 168 4.73 10.59 9.56
C ASN A 168 4.27 11.55 10.67
N GLU A 169 2.97 11.57 10.98
CA GLU A 169 2.36 12.47 11.97
C GLU A 169 2.40 11.95 13.41
N HIS A 170 2.92 10.74 13.64
CA HIS A 170 2.97 10.09 14.95
C HIS A 170 1.59 10.00 15.65
N PHE A 171 0.55 9.68 14.87
CA PHE A 171 -0.85 9.71 15.32
C PHE A 171 -1.27 8.56 16.26
N GLY A 172 -0.44 7.53 16.42
CA GLY A 172 -0.74 6.39 17.30
C GLY A 172 -0.58 6.75 18.78
N GLN A 173 -1.22 5.99 19.67
CA GLN A 173 -0.90 6.06 21.10
C GLN A 173 0.49 5.48 21.39
N VAL A 174 0.96 4.55 20.55
CA VAL A 174 2.36 4.11 20.50
C VAL A 174 2.86 4.25 19.07
N ASN A 175 4.03 4.88 18.88
CA ASN A 175 4.60 5.13 17.55
C ASN A 175 5.98 4.48 17.45
N LEU A 176 6.10 3.41 16.66
CA LEU A 176 7.34 2.75 16.28
C LEU A 176 7.80 3.31 14.93
N VAL A 177 8.14 4.59 14.91
CA VAL A 177 8.51 5.32 13.68
C VAL A 177 10.01 5.57 13.63
N ASN A 178 10.68 5.08 12.58
CA ASN A 178 12.11 5.30 12.39
C ASN A 178 12.44 5.60 10.93
N PHE A 179 12.56 6.89 10.60
CA PHE A 179 12.84 7.36 9.23
C PHE A 179 14.29 7.15 8.77
N ASN A 180 15.17 6.65 9.64
CA ASN A 180 16.54 6.28 9.25
C ASN A 180 16.65 4.86 8.70
N LEU A 181 15.58 4.07 8.77
CA LEU A 181 15.54 2.71 8.24
C LEU A 181 15.10 2.71 6.77
N ALA A 182 15.57 1.73 6.02
CA ALA A 182 15.17 1.54 4.62
C ALA A 182 13.77 0.94 4.51
N SER A 183 13.30 0.24 5.55
CA SER A 183 12.00 -0.42 5.54
C SER A 183 11.38 -0.53 6.93
N THR A 184 10.06 -0.35 7.03
CA THR A 184 9.26 -0.72 8.20
C THR A 184 9.42 -2.19 8.60
N ALA A 185 9.75 -3.08 7.64
CA ALA A 185 10.05 -4.49 7.93
C ALA A 185 11.23 -4.67 8.90
N GLU A 186 12.18 -3.73 8.90
CA GLU A 186 13.32 -3.73 9.82
C GLU A 186 12.88 -3.51 11.26
N THR A 187 11.93 -2.61 11.50
CA THR A 187 11.31 -2.36 12.82
C THR A 187 10.45 -3.54 13.25
N ILE A 188 9.69 -4.11 12.33
CA ILE A 188 8.81 -5.26 12.62
C ILE A 188 9.63 -6.50 12.96
N MET A 189 10.74 -6.75 12.27
CA MET A 189 11.65 -7.83 12.61
C MET A 189 12.14 -7.70 14.07
N GLU A 190 12.63 -6.51 14.44
CA GLU A 190 13.06 -6.24 15.83
C GLU A 190 11.91 -6.39 16.83
N PHE A 191 10.69 -6.00 16.45
CA PHE A 191 9.51 -6.15 17.30
C PHE A 191 9.18 -7.62 17.54
N ILE A 192 9.16 -8.43 16.49
CA ILE A 192 8.90 -9.88 16.56
C ILE A 192 9.97 -10.57 17.41
N GLU A 193 11.25 -10.22 17.23
CA GLU A 193 12.37 -10.76 18.02
C GLU A 193 12.20 -10.53 19.52
N GLN A 194 11.60 -9.40 19.92
CA GLN A 194 11.39 -9.07 21.32
C GLN A 194 10.14 -9.71 21.92
N ILE A 195 9.06 -9.88 21.14
CA ILE A 195 7.79 -10.37 21.67
C ILE A 195 7.62 -11.89 21.53
N HIS A 196 8.12 -12.47 20.44
CA HIS A 196 7.91 -13.88 20.11
C HIS A 196 8.90 -14.35 19.02
N PRO A 197 10.20 -14.52 19.34
CA PRO A 197 11.23 -14.83 18.36
C PRO A 197 10.99 -16.15 17.62
N GLU A 198 10.28 -17.11 18.24
CA GLU A 198 9.92 -18.39 17.60
C GLU A 198 8.96 -18.22 16.42
N SER A 199 8.25 -17.08 16.30
CA SER A 199 7.42 -16.78 15.14
C SER A 199 8.22 -16.44 13.88
N LEU A 200 9.54 -16.24 13.96
CA LEU A 200 10.41 -16.03 12.79
C LEU A 200 10.64 -17.32 12.00
N THR A 201 9.55 -17.95 11.61
CA THR A 201 9.49 -19.10 10.72
C THR A 201 9.94 -18.71 9.30
N PRO A 202 10.28 -19.67 8.43
CA PRO A 202 10.60 -19.38 7.03
C PRO A 202 9.55 -18.56 6.28
N ASP A 203 8.27 -18.70 6.61
CA ASP A 203 7.18 -17.93 5.98
C ASP A 203 7.12 -16.48 6.46
N VAL A 204 7.30 -16.24 7.76
CA VAL A 204 7.42 -14.89 8.32
C VAL A 204 8.69 -14.23 7.80
N ALA A 205 9.81 -14.96 7.78
CA ALA A 205 11.07 -14.47 7.25
C ALA A 205 10.97 -14.12 5.75
N THR A 206 10.28 -14.95 4.94
CA THR A 206 10.02 -14.66 3.53
C THR A 206 9.20 -13.38 3.35
N SER A 207 8.18 -13.18 4.17
CA SER A 207 7.31 -11.99 4.10
C SER A 207 8.06 -10.71 4.50
N LEU A 208 8.85 -10.75 5.57
CA LEU A 208 9.72 -9.63 5.97
C LEU A 208 10.81 -9.36 4.92
N TYR A 209 11.44 -10.40 4.38
CA TYR A 209 12.47 -10.26 3.35
C TYR A 209 11.90 -9.63 2.08
N ALA A 210 10.66 -10.00 1.69
CA ALA A 210 9.97 -9.37 0.58
C ALA A 210 9.75 -7.87 0.81
N ALA A 211 9.17 -7.47 1.94
CA ALA A 211 8.95 -6.05 2.27
C ALA A 211 10.27 -5.26 2.32
N LEU A 212 11.31 -5.82 2.93
CA LEU A 212 12.65 -5.24 2.98
C LEU A 212 13.24 -5.05 1.57
N THR A 213 13.12 -6.06 0.71
CA THR A 213 13.66 -6.02 -0.64
C THR A 213 12.90 -5.00 -1.50
N VAL A 214 11.58 -4.89 -1.37
CA VAL A 214 10.80 -3.87 -2.10
C VAL A 214 11.18 -2.47 -1.65
N ALA A 215 11.15 -2.20 -0.35
CA ALA A 215 11.43 -0.87 0.19
C ALA A 215 12.87 -0.41 -0.10
N SER A 216 13.83 -1.33 -0.07
CA SER A 216 15.23 -1.05 -0.41
C SER A 216 15.53 -1.05 -1.91
N LYS A 217 14.54 -1.24 -2.78
CA LYS A 217 14.71 -1.38 -4.24
C LYS A 217 15.75 -2.44 -4.60
N SER A 218 15.61 -3.63 -4.02
CA SER A 218 16.60 -4.71 -4.10
C SER A 218 17.99 -4.25 -3.63
N PHE A 219 18.04 -3.57 -2.49
CA PHE A 219 19.25 -3.07 -1.84
C PHE A 219 20.04 -2.01 -2.63
N THR A 220 19.40 -1.32 -3.59
CA THR A 220 20.01 -0.22 -4.36
C THR A 220 19.66 1.16 -3.81
N SER A 221 18.71 1.25 -2.88
CA SER A 221 18.28 2.52 -2.28
C SER A 221 19.38 3.16 -1.42
N PRO A 222 19.52 4.50 -1.40
CA PRO A 222 20.54 5.17 -0.58
C PRO A 222 20.31 5.04 0.93
N GLN A 223 19.12 4.63 1.38
CA GLN A 223 18.81 4.35 2.79
C GLN A 223 19.34 3.00 3.27
N VAL A 224 19.87 2.15 2.38
CA VAL A 224 20.41 0.85 2.77
C VAL A 224 21.66 1.03 3.61
N THR A 225 21.65 0.43 4.80
CA THR A 225 22.78 0.47 5.74
C THR A 225 23.40 -0.93 5.92
N PRO A 226 24.59 -1.04 6.56
CA PRO A 226 25.12 -2.35 6.97
C PRO A 226 24.14 -3.15 7.83
N LEU A 227 23.36 -2.48 8.69
CA LEU A 227 22.33 -3.12 9.50
C LEU A 227 21.19 -3.68 8.64
N THR A 228 20.77 -2.97 7.60
CA THR A 228 19.76 -3.45 6.64
C THR A 228 20.21 -4.74 5.95
N LEU A 229 21.49 -4.81 5.55
CA LEU A 229 22.08 -6.00 4.93
C LEU A 229 22.24 -7.16 5.93
N ASP A 230 22.60 -6.86 7.18
CA ASP A 230 22.65 -7.85 8.26
C ASP A 230 21.25 -8.46 8.52
N LYS A 231 20.22 -7.63 8.66
CA LYS A 231 18.83 -8.10 8.80
C LYS A 231 18.39 -8.97 7.62
N ALA A 232 18.71 -8.55 6.40
CA ALA A 232 18.45 -9.36 5.20
C ALA A 232 19.15 -10.73 5.27
N SER A 233 20.41 -10.77 5.70
CA SER A 233 21.18 -12.00 5.90
C SER A 233 20.55 -12.92 6.96
N ARG A 234 20.13 -12.34 8.10
CA ARG A 234 19.46 -13.05 9.18
C ARG A 234 18.13 -13.66 8.72
N LEU A 235 17.32 -12.91 7.96
CA LEU A 235 16.07 -13.43 7.38
C LEU A 235 16.33 -14.61 6.42
N VAL A 236 17.36 -14.52 5.58
CA VAL A 236 17.77 -15.64 4.71
C VAL A 236 18.23 -16.84 5.53
N THR A 237 18.98 -16.61 6.62
CA THR A 237 19.40 -17.66 7.56
C THR A 237 18.19 -18.34 8.23
N MET A 238 17.12 -17.59 8.51
CA MET A 238 15.83 -18.10 9.02
C MET A 238 14.98 -18.82 7.96
N GLY A 239 15.48 -18.97 6.74
CA GLY A 239 14.81 -19.70 5.66
C GLY A 239 13.97 -18.85 4.72
N ALA A 240 14.16 -17.52 4.70
CA ALA A 240 13.49 -16.68 3.70
C ALA A 240 13.79 -17.16 2.27
N ARG A 241 12.75 -17.37 1.47
CA ARG A 241 12.85 -17.87 0.09
C ARG A 241 13.27 -16.77 -0.88
N ARG A 242 14.52 -16.32 -0.75
CA ARG A 242 15.10 -15.21 -1.53
C ARG A 242 14.86 -15.33 -3.04
N GLU A 243 15.08 -16.50 -3.61
CA GLU A 243 14.92 -16.72 -5.06
C GLU A 243 13.48 -16.52 -5.52
N GLU A 244 12.52 -16.98 -4.73
CA GLU A 244 11.09 -16.80 -5.00
C GLU A 244 10.70 -15.32 -4.95
N VAL A 245 11.19 -14.60 -3.92
CA VAL A 245 10.97 -13.15 -3.76
C VAL A 245 11.55 -12.38 -4.94
N VAL A 246 12.81 -12.62 -5.30
CA VAL A 246 13.47 -11.94 -6.41
C VAL A 246 12.76 -12.26 -7.73
N THR A 247 12.36 -13.52 -7.93
CA THR A 247 11.70 -13.95 -9.16
C THR A 247 10.38 -13.22 -9.34
N HIS A 248 9.49 -13.26 -8.35
CA HIS A 248 8.16 -12.70 -8.47
C HIS A 248 8.14 -11.17 -8.45
N LEU A 249 8.98 -10.54 -7.63
CA LEU A 249 8.94 -9.09 -7.45
C LEU A 249 9.78 -8.31 -8.47
N PHE A 250 10.85 -8.90 -9.02
CA PHE A 250 11.77 -8.19 -9.91
C PHE A 250 11.97 -8.84 -11.29
N ARG A 251 11.75 -10.16 -11.44
CA ARG A 251 12.04 -10.88 -12.70
C ARG A 251 10.80 -11.30 -13.50
N THR A 252 9.60 -10.83 -13.17
CA THR A 252 8.33 -11.17 -13.85
C THR A 252 7.99 -10.28 -15.06
N LYS A 253 8.98 -9.65 -15.72
CA LYS A 253 8.70 -8.74 -16.84
C LYS A 253 8.09 -9.52 -18.00
N LYS A 254 6.86 -9.18 -18.36
CA LYS A 254 6.19 -9.77 -19.51
C LYS A 254 6.98 -9.42 -20.78
N LEU A 255 7.06 -10.35 -21.72
CA LEU A 255 7.77 -10.14 -22.99
C LEU A 255 7.30 -8.87 -23.74
N PRO A 256 6.00 -8.50 -23.76
CA PRO A 256 5.55 -7.23 -24.31
C PRO A 256 6.23 -6.00 -23.71
N LEU A 257 6.38 -5.94 -22.39
CA LEU A 257 7.02 -4.84 -21.70
C LEU A 257 8.49 -4.70 -22.13
N LEU A 258 9.22 -5.83 -22.21
CA LEU A 258 10.61 -5.86 -22.67
C LEU A 258 10.75 -5.36 -24.12
N LYS A 259 9.84 -5.77 -25.01
CA LYS A 259 9.83 -5.31 -26.40
C LYS A 259 9.53 -3.82 -26.51
N LEU A 260 8.56 -3.32 -25.74
CA LEU A 260 8.21 -1.90 -25.71
C LEU A 260 9.36 -1.06 -25.16
N TRP A 261 9.99 -1.52 -24.08
CA TRP A 261 11.18 -0.87 -23.51
C TRP A 261 12.34 -0.80 -24.51
N GLY A 262 12.61 -1.88 -25.25
CA GLY A 262 13.61 -1.86 -26.32
C GLY A 262 13.34 -0.81 -27.40
N ARG A 263 12.07 -0.58 -27.76
CA ARG A 263 11.66 0.48 -28.70
C ARG A 263 11.89 1.88 -28.13
N VAL A 264 11.53 2.07 -26.86
CA VAL A 264 11.76 3.33 -26.15
C VAL A 264 13.26 3.66 -26.09
N LEU A 265 14.10 2.69 -25.75
CA LEU A 265 15.56 2.85 -25.69
C LEU A 265 16.15 3.19 -27.06
N ALA A 266 15.67 2.54 -28.12
CA ALA A 266 16.15 2.79 -29.48
C ALA A 266 15.89 4.23 -29.98
N ARG A 267 14.95 4.96 -29.37
CA ARG A 267 14.61 6.35 -29.70
C ARG A 267 14.89 7.34 -28.55
N LEU A 268 15.64 6.91 -27.54
CA LEU A 268 15.94 7.73 -26.38
C LEU A 268 16.81 8.92 -26.80
N LYS A 269 16.38 10.12 -26.41
CA LYS A 269 17.08 11.39 -26.58
C LYS A 269 17.41 11.95 -25.19
N SER A 270 18.46 12.76 -25.10
CA SER A 270 18.92 13.33 -23.83
C SER A 270 19.42 14.77 -23.95
N ASP A 271 19.34 15.48 -22.82
CA ASP A 271 19.94 16.77 -22.56
C ASP A 271 20.69 16.66 -21.22
N GLY A 272 21.97 16.27 -21.31
CA GLY A 272 22.82 16.02 -20.15
C GLY A 272 23.00 17.25 -19.26
N SER A 273 23.03 18.45 -19.84
CA SER A 273 23.13 19.71 -19.10
C SER A 273 21.96 19.91 -18.13
N ARG A 274 20.81 19.30 -18.43
CA ARG A 274 19.58 19.39 -17.65
C ARG A 274 19.18 18.08 -17.01
N LYS A 275 19.98 17.01 -17.13
CA LYS A 275 19.61 15.67 -16.66
C LYS A 275 18.20 15.28 -17.14
N LEU A 276 17.89 15.57 -18.40
CA LEU A 276 16.59 15.33 -19.02
C LEU A 276 16.76 14.23 -20.07
N VAL A 277 15.90 13.22 -20.03
CA VAL A 277 15.81 12.18 -21.05
C VAL A 277 14.37 12.04 -21.53
N TRP A 278 14.19 11.76 -22.82
CA TRP A 278 12.85 11.55 -23.37
C TRP A 278 12.84 10.58 -24.54
N SER A 279 11.67 10.03 -24.82
CA SER A 279 11.45 9.15 -25.97
C SER A 279 10.04 9.32 -26.54
N LEU A 280 9.86 8.89 -27.79
CA LEU A 280 8.61 9.00 -28.53
C LEU A 280 8.03 7.61 -28.82
N LEU A 281 6.72 7.48 -28.59
CA LEU A 281 5.94 6.28 -28.90
C LEU A 281 4.78 6.60 -29.83
N THR A 282 4.43 5.61 -30.64
CA THR A 282 3.28 5.61 -31.56
C THR A 282 2.41 4.38 -31.30
N PRO A 283 1.16 4.31 -31.80
CA PRO A 283 0.31 3.12 -31.61
C PRO A 283 0.92 1.85 -32.20
N ASP A 284 1.69 2.00 -33.30
CA ASP A 284 2.41 0.90 -33.95
C ASP A 284 3.48 0.25 -33.03
N ASP A 285 4.06 1.02 -32.11
CA ASP A 285 5.03 0.48 -31.15
C ASP A 285 4.38 -0.49 -30.15
N PHE A 286 3.16 -0.19 -29.71
CA PHE A 286 2.37 -1.05 -28.84
C PHE A 286 1.95 -2.33 -29.58
N ILE A 287 1.43 -2.19 -30.81
CA ILE A 287 1.06 -3.33 -31.66
C ILE A 287 2.25 -4.26 -31.87
N LYS A 288 3.41 -3.73 -32.26
CA LYS A 288 4.60 -4.55 -32.51
C LYS A 288 5.23 -5.13 -31.24
N ALA A 289 5.02 -4.49 -30.09
CA ALA A 289 5.41 -5.05 -28.80
C ALA A 289 4.44 -6.13 -28.31
N GLY A 290 3.18 -6.10 -28.76
CA GLY A 290 2.08 -6.86 -28.15
C GLY A 290 1.74 -6.32 -26.76
N ALA A 291 1.98 -5.01 -26.54
CA ALA A 291 1.79 -4.31 -25.27
C ALA A 291 0.55 -3.43 -25.34
N GLU A 292 0.05 -3.03 -24.17
CA GLU A 292 -1.06 -2.09 -24.03
C GLU A 292 -0.58 -0.78 -23.40
N GLU A 293 -1.37 0.27 -23.50
CA GLU A 293 -1.04 1.55 -22.86
C GLU A 293 -0.87 1.39 -21.33
N ALA A 294 -1.55 0.42 -20.72
CA ALA A 294 -1.40 0.08 -19.31
C ALA A 294 0.01 -0.41 -18.94
N ASP A 295 0.83 -0.84 -19.90
CA ASP A 295 2.23 -1.23 -19.68
C ASP A 295 3.19 -0.02 -19.63
N LEU A 296 2.74 1.17 -20.04
CA LEU A 296 3.57 2.36 -20.14
C LEU A 296 4.22 2.82 -18.83
N PRO A 297 3.53 2.79 -17.66
CA PRO A 297 4.17 3.09 -16.38
C PRO A 297 5.36 2.17 -16.09
N GLY A 298 5.25 0.87 -16.40
CA GLY A 298 6.35 -0.07 -16.21
C GLY A 298 7.58 0.26 -17.06
N VAL A 299 7.38 0.78 -18.29
CA VAL A 299 8.50 1.22 -19.14
C VAL A 299 9.17 2.48 -18.58
N VAL A 300 8.38 3.39 -18.01
CA VAL A 300 8.91 4.59 -17.33
C VAL A 300 9.74 4.17 -16.11
N ASP A 301 9.27 3.21 -15.32
CA ASP A 301 10.03 2.66 -14.17
C ASP A 301 11.38 2.07 -14.60
N GLU A 302 11.42 1.36 -15.74
CA GLU A 302 12.69 0.85 -16.30
C GLU A 302 13.64 1.97 -16.69
N LEU A 303 13.14 3.03 -17.33
CA LEU A 303 13.96 4.18 -17.70
C LEU A 303 14.50 4.90 -16.47
N ILE A 304 13.69 5.08 -15.43
CA ILE A 304 14.12 5.69 -14.17
C ILE A 304 15.22 4.84 -13.52
N THR A 305 15.04 3.52 -13.52
CA THR A 305 16.01 2.59 -12.94
C THR A 305 17.32 2.55 -13.73
N GLY A 306 17.24 2.57 -15.06
CA GLY A 306 18.40 2.47 -15.95
C GLY A 306 19.14 3.79 -16.19
N ALA A 307 18.46 4.94 -16.15
CA ALA A 307 19.02 6.26 -16.41
C ALA A 307 19.28 7.04 -15.11
N VAL A 308 20.18 6.52 -14.26
CA VAL A 308 20.49 7.07 -12.92
C VAL A 308 20.90 8.55 -12.94
N GLU A 309 21.49 9.01 -14.05
CA GLU A 309 21.89 10.42 -14.20
C GLU A 309 20.72 11.35 -14.56
N ALA A 310 19.58 10.83 -15.00
CA ALA A 310 18.41 11.61 -15.36
C ALA A 310 17.61 12.02 -14.11
N LYS A 311 17.28 13.31 -14.01
CA LYS A 311 16.36 13.87 -13.01
C LYS A 311 14.96 14.11 -13.58
N THR A 312 14.80 14.07 -14.90
CA THR A 312 13.49 14.16 -15.56
C THR A 312 13.44 13.16 -16.69
N VAL A 313 12.41 12.31 -16.69
CA VAL A 313 12.14 11.32 -17.73
C VAL A 313 10.80 11.68 -18.37
N VAL A 314 10.76 11.74 -19.70
CA VAL A 314 9.53 12.08 -20.44
C VAL A 314 9.24 11.04 -21.51
N ILE A 315 8.01 10.51 -21.53
CA ILE A 315 7.51 9.73 -22.66
C ILE A 315 6.39 10.52 -23.35
N ILE A 316 6.54 10.72 -24.65
CA ILE A 316 5.54 11.38 -25.49
C ILE A 316 4.94 10.33 -26.41
N TYR A 317 3.66 10.04 -26.21
CA TYR A 317 2.94 8.98 -26.90
C TYR A 317 1.80 9.55 -27.74
N GLU A 318 1.86 9.34 -29.06
CA GLU A 318 0.72 9.60 -29.93
C GLU A 318 -0.36 8.54 -29.73
N ARG A 319 -1.42 8.87 -29.00
CA ARG A 319 -2.52 7.92 -28.74
C ARG A 319 -3.39 7.74 -29.98
N SER A 320 -3.64 8.83 -30.70
CA SER A 320 -4.37 8.86 -31.96
C SER A 320 -3.98 10.11 -32.75
N PRO A 321 -4.30 10.21 -34.05
CA PRO A 321 -3.99 11.40 -34.85
C PRO A 321 -4.48 12.68 -34.15
N GLY A 322 -3.54 13.58 -33.85
CA GLY A 322 -3.81 14.84 -33.18
C GLY A 322 -4.03 14.74 -31.66
N THR A 323 -3.91 13.56 -31.03
CA THR A 323 -3.98 13.41 -29.57
C THR A 323 -2.70 12.78 -29.04
N THR A 324 -1.91 13.57 -28.34
CA THR A 324 -0.64 13.14 -27.75
C THR A 324 -0.71 13.17 -26.24
N LEU A 325 -0.32 12.07 -25.62
CA LEU A 325 -0.20 11.91 -24.19
C LEU A 325 1.26 12.09 -23.77
N VAL A 326 1.50 12.88 -22.75
CA VAL A 326 2.82 13.15 -22.19
C VAL A 326 2.85 12.57 -20.79
N TYR A 327 3.80 11.70 -20.52
CA TYR A 327 4.13 11.22 -19.19
C TYR A 327 5.45 11.83 -18.76
N LEU A 328 5.49 12.42 -17.57
CA LEU A 328 6.69 12.98 -16.98
C LEU A 328 6.90 12.39 -15.59
N HIS A 329 8.11 11.88 -15.36
CA HIS A 329 8.60 11.56 -14.03
C HIS A 329 9.68 12.55 -13.60
N ALA A 330 9.57 13.04 -12.36
CA ALA A 330 10.49 13.96 -11.74
C ALA A 330 11.25 13.25 -10.60
N GLY A 331 12.57 13.19 -10.75
CA GLY A 331 13.48 12.77 -9.70
C GLY A 331 13.71 13.86 -8.64
N SER A 332 14.64 13.60 -7.72
CA SER A 332 14.86 14.46 -6.55
C SER A 332 15.20 15.92 -6.89
N GLY A 333 14.49 16.84 -6.24
CA GLY A 333 14.60 18.29 -6.43
C GLY A 333 13.81 18.84 -7.61
N ARG A 334 12.89 18.06 -8.20
CA ARG A 334 11.95 18.49 -9.24
C ARG A 334 10.55 18.04 -8.90
N ARG A 335 9.56 18.74 -9.47
CA ARG A 335 8.14 18.47 -9.29
C ARG A 335 7.44 18.28 -10.62
N ALA A 336 6.88 17.08 -10.84
CA ALA A 336 6.30 16.71 -12.12
C ALA A 336 5.03 17.51 -12.44
N ASP A 337 4.20 17.75 -11.43
CA ASP A 337 2.98 18.58 -11.50
C ASP A 337 3.29 20.04 -11.85
N GLU A 338 4.36 20.60 -11.29
CA GLU A 338 4.81 21.95 -11.61
C GLU A 338 5.40 22.06 -13.02
N LEU A 339 6.23 21.08 -13.42
CA LEU A 339 6.89 21.06 -14.74
C LEU A 339 5.92 20.87 -15.91
N LEU A 340 4.75 20.26 -15.67
CA LEU A 340 3.71 20.12 -16.69
C LEU A 340 2.55 21.11 -16.51
N LYS A 341 2.60 22.03 -15.56
CA LYS A 341 1.48 22.92 -15.19
C LYS A 341 0.78 23.61 -16.36
N PRO A 342 1.48 24.14 -17.40
CA PRO A 342 0.81 24.77 -18.54
C PRO A 342 -0.05 23.83 -19.39
N PHE A 343 0.12 22.52 -19.23
CA PHE A 343 -0.55 21.48 -20.00
C PHE A 343 -1.69 20.81 -19.21
N ALA A 344 -2.17 21.46 -18.14
CA ALA A 344 -3.25 20.96 -17.28
C ALA A 344 -3.03 19.50 -16.84
N PRO A 345 -1.93 19.22 -16.10
CA PRO A 345 -1.54 17.86 -15.80
C PRO A 345 -2.47 17.20 -14.78
N GLN A 346 -2.45 15.88 -14.79
CA GLN A 346 -3.01 15.02 -13.75
C GLN A 346 -1.89 14.20 -13.14
N GLY A 347 -1.87 14.04 -11.82
CA GLY A 347 -0.86 13.27 -11.12
C GLY A 347 -0.38 13.97 -9.85
N ASP A 348 0.83 13.63 -9.43
CA ASP A 348 1.47 14.16 -8.22
C ASP A 348 2.85 14.77 -8.53
N GLN A 349 3.57 15.13 -7.47
CA GLN A 349 4.91 15.73 -7.55
C GLN A 349 5.98 14.82 -8.17
N HIS A 350 5.79 13.50 -8.18
CA HIS A 350 6.75 12.54 -8.73
C HIS A 350 6.40 12.16 -10.16
N THR A 351 5.11 11.93 -10.44
CA THR A 351 4.64 11.50 -11.75
C THR A 351 3.41 12.28 -12.15
N SER A 352 3.48 12.91 -13.32
CA SER A 352 2.37 13.67 -13.89
C SER A 352 2.18 13.36 -15.37
N ARG A 353 0.94 13.45 -15.84
CA ARG A 353 0.56 13.24 -17.24
C ARG A 353 -0.27 14.39 -17.78
N ALA A 354 -0.12 14.70 -19.05
CA ALA A 354 -0.91 15.72 -19.75
C ALA A 354 -1.34 15.23 -21.13
N THR A 355 -2.54 15.61 -21.56
CA THR A 355 -3.02 15.32 -22.92
C THR A 355 -3.01 16.59 -23.75
N ILE A 356 -2.30 16.56 -24.87
CA ILE A 356 -2.24 17.65 -25.85
C ILE A 356 -3.08 17.25 -27.04
N THR A 357 -4.13 18.03 -27.33
CA THR A 357 -5.00 17.85 -28.49
C THR A 357 -4.55 18.72 -29.68
N ASN A 358 -5.00 18.35 -30.88
CA ASN A 358 -4.64 18.97 -32.16
C ASN A 358 -3.12 19.10 -32.35
N CYS A 359 -2.36 18.08 -31.94
CA CYS A 359 -0.91 18.11 -31.96
C CYS A 359 -0.36 16.73 -32.32
N SER A 360 0.49 16.68 -33.35
CA SER A 360 1.27 15.47 -33.67
C SER A 360 2.33 15.21 -32.61
N VAL A 361 2.87 13.98 -32.59
CA VAL A 361 3.94 13.58 -31.65
C VAL A 361 5.19 14.46 -31.76
N ILE A 362 5.53 14.92 -32.97
CA ILE A 362 6.70 15.76 -33.24
C ILE A 362 6.46 17.19 -32.76
N GLU A 363 5.27 17.74 -33.00
CA GLU A 363 4.92 19.06 -32.50
C GLU A 363 4.81 19.08 -30.97
N ALA A 364 4.29 18.00 -30.38
CA ALA A 364 4.20 17.82 -28.94
C ALA A 364 5.60 17.68 -28.33
N GLU A 365 6.51 16.93 -28.96
CA GLU A 365 7.92 16.85 -28.57
C GLU A 365 8.53 18.25 -28.51
N LYS A 366 8.41 19.02 -29.58
CA LYS A 366 8.97 20.38 -29.62
C LYS A 366 8.40 21.24 -28.49
N LYS A 367 7.07 21.31 -28.35
CA LYS A 367 6.40 22.11 -27.32
C LYS A 367 6.83 21.74 -25.90
N ILE A 368 6.84 20.44 -25.58
CA ILE A 368 7.19 19.94 -24.24
C ILE A 368 8.66 20.17 -23.95
N ILE A 369 9.55 19.79 -24.86
CA ILE A 369 10.99 19.86 -24.61
C ILE A 369 11.47 21.32 -24.55
N ASP A 370 10.94 22.22 -25.39
CA ASP A 370 11.26 23.64 -25.32
C ASP A 370 10.76 24.26 -23.99
N HIS A 371 9.56 23.88 -23.54
CA HIS A 371 9.05 24.29 -22.24
C HIS A 371 9.94 23.81 -21.08
N LEU A 372 10.28 22.52 -21.06
CA LEU A 372 11.12 21.93 -20.02
C LEU A 372 12.53 22.52 -20.02
N ARG A 373 13.10 22.86 -21.17
CA ARG A 373 14.40 23.52 -21.27
C ARG A 373 14.39 24.94 -20.71
N ALA A 374 13.26 25.64 -20.82
CA ALA A 374 13.08 26.96 -20.22
C ALA A 374 12.83 26.87 -18.70
N ALA A 375 12.05 25.87 -18.25
CA ALA A 375 11.74 25.66 -16.85
C ALA A 375 12.90 25.08 -16.03
N ILE A 376 13.78 24.29 -16.67
CA ILE A 376 14.91 23.62 -16.04
C ILE A 376 16.20 24.32 -16.49
N PRO A 377 16.87 25.10 -15.61
CA PRO A 377 18.14 25.71 -15.95
C PRO A 377 19.23 24.64 -16.20
N PRO A 378 20.26 24.94 -17.01
CA PRO A 378 21.43 24.07 -17.13
C PRO A 378 22.13 23.95 -15.77
N LEU A 379 22.69 22.78 -15.48
CA LEU A 379 23.62 22.62 -14.37
C LEU A 379 24.88 23.46 -14.67
N GLU A 380 25.29 24.28 -13.71
CA GLU A 380 26.63 24.88 -13.71
C GLU A 380 27.65 23.73 -13.63
N GLN A 381 28.66 23.78 -14.51
CA GLN A 381 29.67 22.72 -14.66
C GLN A 381 30.63 22.66 -13.48
#